data_AF-A0A1A6GUL9-F1
#
_entry.id   AF-A0A1A6GUL9-F1
#
_cell.length_a   1.000
_cell.length_b   1.000
_cell.length_c   1.000
_cell.angle_alpha   90.00
_cell.angle_beta   90.00
_cell.angle_gamma   90.00
#
_symmetry.space_group_name_H-M   'P 1'
#
loop_
_entity.id
_entity.type
_entity.pdbx_description
1 polymer ?
#
loop_
_entity_poly.entity_id
_entity_poly.type
_entity_poly.pdbx_seq_one_letter_code
_entity_poly.pdbx_strand_id
1 'polypeptide(L)'
;YELEVKRVQDILSGIEKPQVSNIQARAVVLSWAPPVGLSCGPHGGLSFPYSYEVAVSDKGRDGKYKIIYSGEELECNLKDLRPATDYHV
;
A
#
# COMPACT_ATOMS: atom_id res chain seq x y z
N TYR A 1 24.04 7.01 -7.72
CA TYR A 1 22.99 6.46 -8.62
C TYR A 1 22.69 4.98 -8.34
N GLU A 2 23.51 4.00 -8.72
CA GLU A 2 23.16 2.57 -8.50
C GLU A 2 23.02 2.18 -7.02
N LEU A 3 23.85 2.75 -6.14
CA LEU A 3 23.75 2.55 -4.69
C LEU A 3 22.45 3.12 -4.09
N GLU A 4 21.94 4.23 -4.64
CA GLU A 4 20.67 4.82 -4.19
C GLU A 4 19.48 3.98 -4.65
N VAL A 5 19.48 3.50 -5.89
CA VAL A 5 18.44 2.59 -6.38
C VAL A 5 18.39 1.32 -5.55
N LYS A 6 19.55 0.75 -5.23
CA LYS A 6 19.68 -0.47 -4.43
C LYS A 6 19.23 -0.25 -2.98
N ARG A 7 19.53 0.91 -2.40
CA ARG A 7 19.00 1.32 -1.10
C ARG A 7 17.48 1.50 -1.12
N VAL A 8 16.94 2.20 -2.11
CA VAL A 8 15.48 2.42 -2.23
C VAL A 8 14.74 1.09 -2.41
N GLN A 9 15.27 0.18 -3.24
CA GLN A 9 14.68 -1.16 -3.40
C GLN A 9 14.70 -1.97 -2.10
N ASP A 10 15.81 -1.94 -1.37
CA ASP A 10 15.93 -2.62 -0.06
C ASP A 10 14.90 -2.07 0.95
N ILE A 11 14.76 -0.74 1.01
CA ILE A 11 13.78 -0.10 1.88
C ILE A 11 12.34 -0.45 1.46
N LEU A 12 12.00 -0.37 0.17
CA LEU A 12 10.68 -0.72 -0.35
C LEU A 12 10.34 -2.20 -0.14
N SER A 13 11.34 -3.09 -0.18
CA SER A 13 11.16 -4.51 0.13
C SER A 13 10.81 -4.77 1.59
N GLY A 14 11.09 -3.82 2.48
CA GLY A 14 10.77 -3.89 3.91
C GLY A 14 9.35 -3.41 4.25
N ILE A 15 8.54 -3.03 3.26
CA ILE A 15 7.17 -2.59 3.53
C ILE A 15 6.35 -3.73 4.16
N GLU A 16 5.73 -3.43 5.29
CA GLU A 16 4.87 -4.38 5.98
C GLU A 16 3.53 -4.53 5.25
N LYS A 17 2.88 -5.68 5.46
CA LYS A 17 1.54 -5.91 4.90
C LYS A 17 0.57 -4.86 5.45
N PRO A 18 -0.34 -4.33 4.62
CA PRO A 18 -1.34 -3.40 5.08
C PRO A 18 -2.21 -4.04 6.16
N GLN A 19 -2.47 -3.30 7.22
CA GLN A 19 -3.46 -3.63 8.23
C GLN A 19 -4.86 -3.40 7.68
N VAL A 20 -5.73 -4.37 7.90
CA VAL A 20 -7.14 -4.31 7.50
C VAL A 20 -7.96 -3.95 8.74
N SER A 21 -8.64 -2.81 8.69
CA SER A 21 -9.44 -2.25 9.78
C SER A 21 -10.84 -1.85 9.29
N ASN A 22 -11.76 -1.66 10.24
CA ASN A 22 -13.10 -1.13 9.98
C ASN A 22 -13.86 -1.89 8.87
N ILE A 23 -13.86 -3.23 8.96
CA ILE A 23 -14.46 -4.14 7.98
C ILE A 23 -15.99 -4.01 8.03
N GLN A 24 -16.59 -3.68 6.90
CA GLN A 24 -18.03 -3.56 6.70
C GLN A 24 -18.49 -4.45 5.55
N ALA A 25 -19.80 -4.58 5.36
CA ALA A 25 -20.38 -5.41 4.30
C ALA A 25 -19.93 -5.02 2.88
N ARG A 26 -19.56 -3.75 2.65
CA ARG A 26 -19.15 -3.21 1.34
C ARG A 26 -17.97 -2.26 1.39
N ALA A 27 -17.35 -2.11 2.56
CA ALA A 27 -16.27 -1.16 2.76
C ALA A 27 -15.22 -1.73 3.72
N VAL A 28 -13.98 -1.34 3.54
CA VAL A 28 -12.89 -1.66 4.47
C VAL A 28 -11.88 -0.52 4.47
N VAL A 29 -11.20 -0.33 5.58
CA VAL A 29 -10.08 0.61 5.70
C VAL A 29 -8.81 -0.21 5.69
N LEU A 30 -7.93 0.07 4.74
CA LEU A 30 -6.56 -0.43 4.74
C LEU A 30 -5.65 0.67 5.26
N SER A 31 -4.75 0.32 6.17
CA SER A 31 -3.71 1.22 6.63
C SER A 31 -2.37 0.52 6.57
N TRP A 32 -1.30 1.19 6.15
CA TRP A 32 0.05 0.62 6.09
C TRP A 32 1.07 1.56 6.69
N ALA A 33 2.20 0.99 7.10
CA ALA A 33 3.32 1.77 7.60
C ALA A 33 4.24 2.17 6.43
N PRO A 34 4.78 3.40 6.44
CA PRO A 34 5.83 3.77 5.50
C PRO A 34 7.07 2.91 5.80
N PRO A 35 7.81 2.47 4.77
CA PRO A 35 8.99 1.68 5.01
C PRO A 35 10.06 2.48 5.77
N VAL A 36 10.60 1.87 6.82
CA VAL A 36 11.58 2.50 7.71
C VAL A 36 12.87 2.77 6.94
N GLY A 37 13.30 4.04 6.89
CA GLY A 37 14.46 4.46 6.10
C GLY A 37 14.15 5.37 4.91
N LEU A 38 12.87 5.51 4.51
CA LEU A 38 12.42 6.62 3.64
C LEU A 38 12.12 7.90 4.44
N SER A 39 12.15 7.85 5.78
CA SER A 39 11.92 9.00 6.64
C SER A 39 13.00 10.06 6.39
N CYS A 40 12.59 11.12 5.70
CA CYS A 40 13.33 12.35 5.55
C CYS A 40 13.74 12.86 6.93
N GLY A 41 15.05 13.03 7.16
CA GLY A 41 15.56 13.68 8.35
C GLY A 41 15.07 15.15 8.45
N PRO A 42 15.32 15.84 9.57
CA PRO A 42 14.82 17.20 9.84
C PRO A 42 15.25 18.27 8.81
N HIS A 43 16.13 17.93 7.87
CA HIS A 43 16.62 18.81 6.82
C HIS A 43 16.11 18.24 5.48
N GLY A 44 14.96 18.76 5.05
CA GLY A 44 14.28 18.38 3.81
C GLY A 44 15.23 18.37 2.62
N GLY A 45 15.28 17.24 1.90
CA GLY A 45 16.18 17.13 0.76
C GLY A 45 15.80 16.09 -0.28
N LEU A 46 15.06 15.04 0.05
CA LEU A 46 14.63 14.04 -0.93
C LEU A 46 13.19 13.61 -0.66
N SER A 47 12.23 14.49 -0.98
CA SER A 47 10.86 14.04 -1.32
C SER A 47 10.93 13.37 -2.68
N PHE A 48 11.34 12.10 -2.72
CA PHE A 48 10.86 11.28 -3.84
C PHE A 48 9.33 11.22 -3.67
N PRO A 49 8.53 11.56 -4.69
CA PRO A 49 7.09 11.36 -4.62
C PRO A 49 6.85 9.86 -4.68
N TYR A 50 6.85 9.19 -3.53
CA TYR A 50 6.50 7.78 -3.44
C TYR A 50 4.97 7.70 -3.36
N SER A 51 4.36 7.14 -4.39
CA SER A 51 2.96 6.75 -4.38
C SER A 51 2.84 5.27 -4.00
N TYR A 52 1.90 4.98 -3.12
CA TYR A 52 1.44 3.64 -2.79
C TYR A 52 0.33 3.24 -3.75
N GLU A 53 0.44 2.04 -4.28
CA GLU A 53 -0.59 1.42 -5.10
C GLU A 53 -1.16 0.22 -4.36
N VAL A 54 -2.45 0.27 -4.08
CA VAL A 54 -3.15 -0.86 -3.47
C VAL A 54 -3.95 -1.55 -4.54
N ALA A 55 -3.70 -2.85 -4.69
CA ALA A 55 -4.44 -3.69 -5.60
C ALA A 55 -5.15 -4.79 -4.84
N VAL A 56 -6.41 -5.05 -5.21
CA VAL A 56 -7.19 -6.13 -4.63
C VAL A 56 -7.65 -7.11 -5.70
N SER A 57 -7.77 -8.38 -5.32
CA SER A 57 -8.38 -9.40 -6.17
C SER A 57 -9.61 -10.01 -5.51
N ASP A 58 -10.73 -10.00 -6.25
CA ASP A 58 -11.96 -10.72 -5.87
C ASP A 58 -11.92 -12.22 -6.21
N LYS A 59 -10.88 -12.66 -6.93
CA LYS A 59 -10.73 -14.05 -7.42
C LYS A 59 -9.67 -14.86 -6.66
N GLY A 60 -9.14 -14.36 -5.55
CA GLY A 60 -8.08 -15.03 -4.80
C GLY A 60 -6.67 -14.65 -5.26
N ARG A 61 -5.65 -15.33 -4.71
CA ARG A 61 -4.22 -15.03 -5.01
C ARG A 61 -3.80 -15.21 -6.46
N ASP A 62 -4.46 -16.11 -7.19
CA ASP A 62 -4.23 -16.38 -8.62
C ASP A 62 -5.08 -15.47 -9.53
N GLY A 63 -5.94 -14.66 -8.91
CA GLY A 63 -6.82 -13.73 -9.61
C GLY A 63 -6.07 -12.53 -10.18
N LYS A 64 -6.77 -11.80 -11.07
CA LYS A 64 -6.30 -10.48 -11.49
C LYS A 64 -6.42 -9.52 -10.31
N TYR A 65 -5.32 -8.91 -9.92
CA TYR A 65 -5.31 -7.80 -8.99
C TYR A 65 -5.71 -6.53 -9.75
N LYS A 66 -6.59 -5.73 -9.16
CA LYS A 66 -6.98 -4.44 -9.71
C LYS A 66 -6.59 -3.35 -8.74
N ILE A 67 -5.89 -2.35 -9.24
CA ILE A 67 -5.51 -1.17 -8.47
C ILE A 67 -6.78 -0.42 -8.13
N ILE A 68 -7.04 -0.26 -6.84
CA ILE A 68 -8.21 0.44 -6.29
C ILE A 68 -7.83 1.75 -5.62
N TYR A 69 -6.53 1.95 -5.39
CA TYR A 69 -5.97 3.18 -4.87
C TYR A 69 -4.57 3.39 -5.41
N SER A 70 -4.25 4.64 -5.70
CA SER A 70 -2.92 5.10 -6.11
C SER A 70 -2.70 6.50 -5.55
N GLY A 71 -1.78 6.67 -4.61
CA GLY A 71 -1.54 7.96 -3.96
C GLY A 71 -0.53 7.89 -2.83
N GLU A 72 -0.25 9.02 -2.19
CA GLU A 72 0.81 9.15 -1.17
C GLU A 72 0.32 8.85 0.25
N GLU A 73 -0.97 8.55 0.43
CA GLU A 73 -1.56 8.30 1.74
C GLU A 73 -1.17 6.92 2.29
N LEU A 74 -1.15 6.82 3.61
CA LEU A 74 -0.89 5.59 4.36
C LEU A 74 -2.19 4.86 4.75
N GLU A 75 -3.33 5.42 4.36
CA GLU A 75 -4.65 4.88 4.65
C GLU A 75 -5.53 4.98 3.41
N CYS A 76 -6.32 3.94 3.17
CA CYS A 76 -7.23 3.85 2.04
C CYS A 76 -8.57 3.24 2.43
N ASN A 77 -9.63 3.95 2.07
CA ASN A 77 -10.97 3.43 2.21
C ASN A 77 -11.43 2.76 0.92
N LEU A 78 -11.43 1.44 0.90
CA LEU A 78 -12.12 0.70 -0.14
C LEU A 78 -13.61 0.73 0.10
N LYS A 79 -14.34 1.00 -0.98
CA LYS A 79 -15.79 1.00 -1.04
C LYS A 79 -16.26 0.12 -2.19
N ASP A 80 -17.55 -0.15 -2.21
CA ASP A 80 -18.21 -0.94 -3.27
C ASP A 80 -17.71 -2.39 -3.37
N LEU A 81 -17.21 -2.94 -2.24
CA LEU A 81 -16.88 -4.36 -2.14
C LEU A 81 -18.15 -5.22 -2.17
N ARG A 82 -18.02 -6.42 -2.72
CA ARG A 82 -19.11 -7.39 -2.70
C ARG A 82 -19.23 -8.01 -1.31
N PRO A 83 -20.43 -8.00 -0.71
CA PRO A 83 -20.66 -8.67 0.56
C PRO A 83 -20.42 -10.19 0.41
N ALA A 84 -19.95 -10.81 1.49
CA ALA A 84 -19.64 -12.24 1.54
C ALA A 84 -18.65 -12.73 0.46
N THR A 85 -17.77 -11.84 -0.03
CA THR A 85 -16.70 -12.17 -0.96
C THR A 85 -15.36 -12.00 -0.25
N ASP A 86 -14.47 -12.97 -0.41
CA ASP A 86 -13.11 -12.88 0.10
C ASP A 86 -12.25 -12.08 -0.87
N TYR A 87 -11.53 -11.08 -0.37
CA TYR A 87 -10.66 -10.22 -1.15
C TYR A 87 -9.23 -10.36 -0.67
N HIS A 88 -8.31 -10.51 -1.61
CA HIS A 88 -6.88 -10.55 -1.32
C HIS A 88 -6.24 -9.20 -1.65
N VAL A 89 -5.44 -8.70 -0.71
CA VAL A 89 -4.63 -7.48 -0.78
C VAL A 89 -3.17 -7.80 -0.47
#